data_AF-A0A4Q1SHE6-F1
#
_entry.id   AF-A0A4Q1SHE6-F1
#
_cell.length_a   1.000
_cell.length_b   1.000
_cell.length_c   1.000
_cell.angle_alpha   90.00
_cell.angle_beta   90.00
_cell.angle_gamma   90.00
#
_symmetry.space_group_name_H-M   'P 1'
#
loop_
_entity.id
_entity.type
_entity.pdbx_description
1 polymer ?
#
loop_
_entity_poly.entity_id
_entity_poly.type
_entity_poly.pdbx_seq_one_letter_code
_entity_poly.pdbx_strand_id
1 'polypeptide(L)'
;MPEPAISELEFLSEGLKSYPQALAALRDFRESIVTRCRASFDLHFDQIARAMGEKLVKTKIEIRRKPDRIESSDVDGVTADLGVRLKSQGWRVYHNVTWEQGNKAAACFSIWVSDGNRANDIYAKIGAVFESTKFELTGPQLSPNEVCLGFAIHDGAEIENALDAVCKEWIRIWTEIGGLSKISTIP
;
A
#
# COMPACT_ATOMS: atom_id res chain seq x y z
N MET A 1 35.62 4.74 -34.39
CA MET A 1 34.56 4.25 -33.50
C MET A 1 34.70 2.73 -33.47
N PRO A 2 34.82 2.09 -32.30
CA PRO A 2 34.84 0.63 -32.25
C PRO A 2 33.48 0.10 -32.70
N GLU A 3 33.48 -0.93 -33.56
CA GLU A 3 32.26 -1.69 -33.90
C GLU A 3 31.71 -2.32 -32.62
N PRO A 4 30.39 -2.24 -32.34
CA PRO A 4 29.79 -3.02 -31.27
C PRO A 4 30.06 -4.51 -31.59
N ALA A 5 30.70 -5.21 -30.65
CA ALA A 5 30.93 -6.64 -30.79
C ALA A 5 29.59 -7.32 -31.08
N ILE A 6 29.54 -8.26 -32.02
CA ILE A 6 28.33 -8.91 -32.56
C ILE A 6 27.30 -9.29 -31.46
N SER A 7 27.77 -9.62 -30.26
CA SER A 7 26.96 -9.90 -29.06
C SER A 7 26.06 -8.75 -28.57
N GLU A 8 26.48 -7.49 -28.73
CA GLU A 8 25.70 -6.32 -28.28
C GLU A 8 24.51 -6.06 -29.22
N LEU A 9 24.72 -6.20 -30.53
CA LEU A 9 23.65 -6.08 -31.52
C LEU A 9 22.63 -7.21 -31.41
N GLU A 10 23.08 -8.44 -31.13
CA GLU A 10 22.20 -9.57 -30.85
C GLU A 10 21.35 -9.33 -29.59
N PHE A 11 21.98 -8.87 -28.50
CA PHE A 11 21.28 -8.51 -27.26
C PHE A 11 20.21 -7.43 -27.48
N LEU A 12 20.55 -6.36 -28.21
CA LEU A 12 19.60 -5.28 -28.53
C LEU A 12 18.46 -5.78 -29.42
N SER A 13 18.74 -6.65 -30.38
CA SER A 13 17.73 -7.25 -31.26
C SER A 13 16.72 -8.11 -30.49
N GLU A 14 17.20 -8.97 -29.58
CA GLU A 14 16.33 -9.77 -28.72
C GLU A 14 15.58 -8.92 -27.69
N GLY A 15 16.24 -7.88 -27.15
CA GLY A 15 15.61 -6.88 -26.31
C GLY A 15 14.44 -6.19 -27.02
N LEU A 16 14.64 -5.71 -28.25
CA LEU A 16 13.59 -5.03 -29.03
C LEU A 16 12.37 -5.92 -29.30
N LYS A 17 12.56 -7.23 -29.48
CA LYS A 17 11.47 -8.19 -29.71
C LYS A 17 10.68 -8.48 -28.43
N SER A 18 11.38 -8.65 -27.31
CA SER A 18 10.79 -9.07 -26.03
C SER A 18 10.24 -7.89 -25.21
N TYR A 19 10.76 -6.68 -25.41
CA TYR A 19 10.43 -5.50 -24.61
C TYR A 19 8.93 -5.15 -24.60
N PRO A 20 8.21 -5.12 -25.73
CA PRO A 20 6.77 -4.85 -25.71
C PRO A 20 5.96 -5.88 -24.91
N GLN A 21 6.36 -7.16 -24.96
CA GLN A 21 5.71 -8.24 -24.22
C GLN A 21 5.98 -8.11 -22.72
N ALA A 22 7.23 -7.79 -22.33
CA ALA A 22 7.58 -7.52 -20.93
C ALA A 22 6.79 -6.32 -20.37
N LEU A 23 6.67 -5.24 -21.14
CA LEU A 23 5.85 -4.08 -20.74
C LEU A 23 4.38 -4.43 -20.59
N ALA A 24 3.82 -5.22 -21.51
CA ALA A 24 2.43 -5.68 -21.41
C ALA A 24 2.22 -6.55 -20.17
N ALA A 25 3.11 -7.50 -19.90
CA ALA A 25 3.05 -8.36 -18.71
C ALA A 25 3.13 -7.55 -17.40
N LEU A 26 4.02 -6.54 -17.32
CA LEU A 26 4.12 -5.65 -16.17
C LEU A 26 2.85 -4.82 -15.97
N ARG A 27 2.27 -4.29 -17.05
CA ARG A 27 1.01 -3.56 -16.99
C ARG A 27 -0.12 -4.45 -16.49
N ASP A 28 -0.26 -5.64 -17.07
CA ASP A 28 -1.33 -6.57 -16.73
C ASP A 28 -1.18 -7.05 -15.28
N PHE A 29 0.05 -7.31 -14.81
CA PHE A 29 0.34 -7.57 -13.40
C PHE A 29 -0.10 -6.40 -12.50
N ARG A 30 0.26 -5.16 -12.84
CA ARG A 30 -0.13 -3.97 -12.06
C ARG A 30 -1.64 -3.82 -11.95
N GLU A 31 -2.37 -3.97 -13.06
CA GLU A 31 -3.83 -3.91 -13.06
C GLU A 31 -4.45 -5.04 -12.24
N SER A 32 -3.88 -6.24 -12.33
CA SER A 32 -4.29 -7.42 -11.58
C SER A 32 -4.19 -7.22 -10.06
N ILE A 33 -3.11 -6.60 -9.58
CA ILE A 33 -2.94 -6.26 -8.15
C ILE A 33 -3.89 -5.14 -7.72
N VAL A 34 -3.96 -4.05 -8.49
CA VAL A 34 -4.85 -2.91 -8.16
C VAL A 34 -6.30 -3.35 -8.09
N THR A 35 -6.73 -4.22 -9.01
CA THR A 35 -8.10 -4.78 -9.02
C THR A 35 -8.39 -5.56 -7.74
N ARG A 36 -7.45 -6.40 -7.28
CA ARG A 36 -7.59 -7.15 -6.02
C ARG A 36 -7.64 -6.26 -4.79
N CYS A 37 -6.74 -5.28 -4.70
CA CYS A 37 -6.75 -4.29 -3.62
C CYS A 37 -8.08 -3.54 -3.59
N ARG A 38 -8.58 -3.11 -4.77
CA ARG A 38 -9.86 -2.42 -4.87
C ARG A 38 -11.02 -3.31 -4.44
N ALA A 39 -11.06 -4.56 -4.90
CA ALA A 39 -12.11 -5.50 -4.56
C ALA A 39 -12.15 -5.79 -3.05
N SER A 40 -10.99 -6.02 -2.42
CA SER A 40 -10.89 -6.18 -0.96
C SER A 40 -11.36 -4.94 -0.21
N PHE A 41 -10.91 -3.74 -0.62
CA PHE A 41 -11.32 -2.49 0.00
C PHE A 41 -12.84 -2.25 -0.12
N ASP A 42 -13.41 -2.48 -1.31
CA ASP A 42 -14.83 -2.28 -1.57
C ASP A 42 -15.71 -3.28 -0.81
N LEU A 43 -15.25 -4.53 -0.67
CA LEU A 43 -15.92 -5.59 0.13
C LEU A 43 -16.10 -5.16 1.59
N HIS A 44 -15.10 -4.48 2.15
CA HIS A 44 -15.07 -4.08 3.56
C HIS A 44 -15.40 -2.61 3.81
N PHE A 45 -15.72 -1.84 2.77
CA PHE A 45 -15.82 -0.38 2.83
C PHE A 45 -16.69 0.14 3.98
N ASP A 46 -17.89 -0.43 4.17
CA ASP A 46 -18.82 0.04 5.20
C ASP A 46 -18.34 -0.30 6.61
N GLN A 47 -17.57 -1.37 6.77
CA GLN A 47 -16.93 -1.72 8.04
C GLN A 47 -15.75 -0.81 8.34
N ILE A 48 -14.93 -0.51 7.33
CA ILE A 48 -13.83 0.46 7.44
C ILE A 48 -14.38 1.83 7.85
N ALA A 49 -15.42 2.32 7.17
CA ALA A 49 -16.04 3.62 7.46
C ALA A 49 -16.55 3.70 8.91
N ARG A 50 -17.23 2.64 9.37
CA ARG A 50 -17.74 2.56 10.75
C ARG A 50 -16.61 2.48 11.78
N ALA A 51 -15.61 1.63 11.56
CA ALA A 51 -14.48 1.45 12.46
C ALA A 51 -13.67 2.75 12.60
N MET A 52 -13.43 3.46 11.50
CA MET A 52 -12.75 4.75 11.52
C MET A 52 -13.62 5.88 12.13
N GLY A 53 -14.94 5.69 12.23
CA GLY A 53 -15.86 6.72 12.69
C GLY A 53 -16.00 7.89 11.71
N GLU A 54 -15.83 7.64 10.41
CA GLU A 54 -15.78 8.66 9.36
C GLU A 54 -16.80 8.41 8.26
N LYS A 55 -17.34 9.49 7.67
CA LYS A 55 -18.21 9.38 6.50
C LYS A 55 -17.37 9.27 5.23
N LEU A 56 -17.00 8.03 4.88
CA LEU A 56 -16.24 7.74 3.67
C LEU A 56 -17.13 7.82 2.42
N VAL A 57 -16.54 8.21 1.29
CA VAL A 57 -17.24 8.31 0.00
C VAL A 57 -16.55 7.42 -1.04
N LYS A 58 -17.23 6.36 -1.50
CA LYS A 58 -16.65 5.36 -2.43
C LYS A 58 -16.13 5.98 -3.74
N THR A 59 -16.75 7.05 -4.23
CA THR A 59 -16.33 7.74 -5.46
C THR A 59 -15.00 8.50 -5.30
N LYS A 60 -14.51 8.70 -4.07
CA LYS A 60 -13.21 9.31 -3.79
C LYS A 60 -12.06 8.30 -3.67
N ILE A 61 -12.34 7.00 -3.84
CA ILE A 61 -11.28 5.99 -3.87
C ILE A 61 -10.54 6.10 -5.21
N GLU A 62 -9.26 6.44 -5.14
CA GLU A 62 -8.36 6.56 -6.27
C GLU A 62 -7.44 5.34 -6.37
N ILE A 63 -6.92 5.07 -7.57
CA ILE A 63 -5.85 4.09 -7.77
C ILE A 63 -4.53 4.68 -7.24
N ARG A 64 -3.74 3.86 -6.55
CA ARG A 64 -2.37 4.16 -6.11
C ARG A 64 -1.40 3.28 -6.89
N ARG A 65 -0.42 3.91 -7.52
CA ARG A 65 0.73 3.27 -8.16
C ARG A 65 1.96 4.07 -7.76
N LYS A 66 2.92 3.43 -7.12
CA LYS A 66 4.22 4.00 -6.78
C LYS A 66 5.30 3.04 -7.27
N PRO A 67 6.26 3.49 -8.08
CA PRO A 67 6.21 4.74 -8.84
C PRO A 67 5.12 4.71 -9.92
N ASP A 68 4.48 5.85 -10.18
CA ASP A 68 3.53 6.00 -11.29
C ASP A 68 4.24 6.29 -12.62
N ARG A 69 5.41 6.95 -12.54
CA ARG A 69 6.27 7.34 -13.66
C ARG A 69 7.74 7.14 -13.29
N ILE A 70 8.56 6.80 -14.29
CA ILE A 70 10.01 6.58 -14.14
C ILE A 70 10.74 7.86 -13.65
N GLU A 71 10.19 9.03 -13.92
CA GLU A 71 10.76 10.32 -13.51
C GLU A 71 10.21 10.85 -12.18
N SER A 72 9.33 10.09 -11.51
CA SER A 72 8.78 10.54 -10.23
C SER A 72 9.87 10.52 -9.16
N SER A 73 9.87 11.50 -8.26
CA SER A 73 10.74 11.58 -7.08
C SER A 73 10.61 10.37 -6.14
N ASP A 74 9.58 9.56 -6.39
CA ASP A 74 9.17 8.39 -5.64
C ASP A 74 9.79 7.09 -6.19
N VAL A 75 10.56 7.16 -7.28
CA VAL A 75 11.38 6.06 -7.81
C VAL A 75 12.69 6.04 -7.04
N ASP A 76 12.72 5.32 -5.93
CA ASP A 76 13.96 5.01 -5.20
C ASP A 76 14.68 3.78 -5.80
N GLY A 77 14.00 3.02 -6.68
CA GLY A 77 14.49 1.74 -7.22
C GLY A 77 14.48 0.60 -6.19
N VAL A 78 13.90 0.85 -5.01
CA VAL A 78 13.92 -0.04 -3.84
C VAL A 78 12.51 -0.45 -3.45
N THR A 79 11.51 0.42 -3.63
CA THR A 79 10.13 0.19 -3.19
C THR A 79 9.10 0.37 -4.32
N ALA A 80 8.04 -0.43 -4.29
CA ALA A 80 6.89 -0.27 -5.17
C ALA A 80 5.58 -0.52 -4.41
N ASP A 81 4.57 0.33 -4.64
CA ASP A 81 3.24 0.18 -4.05
C ASP A 81 2.18 0.12 -5.15
N LEU A 82 1.29 -0.86 -5.06
CA LEU A 82 0.14 -0.98 -5.96
C LEU A 82 -1.13 -1.21 -5.15
N GLY A 83 -2.14 -0.36 -5.35
CA GLY A 83 -3.42 -0.55 -4.67
C GLY A 83 -4.36 0.63 -4.84
N VAL A 84 -5.02 0.99 -3.75
CA VAL A 84 -6.00 2.08 -3.70
C VAL A 84 -5.68 3.05 -2.58
N ARG A 85 -6.18 4.28 -2.72
CA ARG A 85 -6.12 5.29 -1.68
C ARG A 85 -7.45 6.02 -1.56
N LEU A 86 -7.80 6.41 -0.34
CA LEU A 86 -8.90 7.30 -0.05
C LEU A 86 -8.35 8.57 0.60
N LYS A 87 -8.69 9.73 0.06
CA LYS A 87 -8.24 11.02 0.58
C LYS A 87 -9.39 11.76 1.28
N SER A 88 -9.05 12.38 2.41
CA SER A 88 -9.89 13.37 3.08
C SER A 88 -9.05 14.60 3.45
N GLN A 89 -9.66 15.58 4.10
CA GLN A 89 -8.96 16.73 4.64
C GLN A 89 -8.10 16.29 5.84
N GLY A 90 -6.79 16.47 5.73
CA GLY A 90 -5.84 16.17 6.81
C GLY A 90 -5.42 14.71 6.97
N TRP A 91 -6.01 13.77 6.22
CA TRP A 91 -5.62 12.37 6.26
C TRP A 91 -5.86 11.62 4.94
N ARG A 92 -5.15 10.51 4.78
CA ARG A 92 -5.27 9.57 3.65
C ARG A 92 -5.17 8.15 4.18
N VAL A 93 -5.94 7.25 3.60
CA VAL A 93 -5.84 5.82 3.87
C VAL A 93 -5.37 5.12 2.61
N TYR A 94 -4.49 4.12 2.79
CA TYR A 94 -3.97 3.29 1.72
C TYR A 94 -4.31 1.83 1.99
N HIS A 95 -4.66 1.10 0.94
CA HIS A 95 -4.74 -0.35 0.95
C HIS A 95 -4.07 -0.88 -0.32
N ASN A 96 -2.92 -1.50 -0.15
CA ASN A 96 -1.99 -1.80 -1.23
C ASN A 96 -1.18 -3.06 -0.94
N VAL A 97 -0.56 -3.59 -1.99
CA VAL A 97 0.60 -4.47 -1.85
C VAL A 97 1.85 -3.61 -2.03
N THR A 98 2.80 -3.77 -1.13
CA THR A 98 4.12 -3.15 -1.21
C THR A 98 5.17 -4.21 -1.51
N TRP A 99 6.17 -3.84 -2.30
CA TRP A 99 7.37 -4.63 -2.55
C TRP A 99 8.59 -3.83 -2.13
N GLU A 100 9.50 -4.50 -1.45
CA GLU A 100 10.83 -3.97 -1.12
C GLU A 100 11.93 -4.83 -1.77
N GLN A 101 13.07 -4.20 -2.03
CA GLN A 101 14.26 -4.87 -2.54
C GLN A 101 14.61 -6.10 -1.66
N GLY A 102 14.87 -7.24 -2.31
CA GLY A 102 15.07 -8.52 -1.62
C GLY A 102 13.84 -9.45 -1.61
N ASN A 103 12.88 -9.23 -2.52
CA ASN A 103 11.69 -10.06 -2.74
C ASN A 103 10.74 -10.15 -1.53
N LYS A 104 10.68 -9.10 -0.71
CA LYS A 104 9.68 -9.00 0.35
C LYS A 104 8.46 -8.31 -0.21
N ALA A 105 7.33 -9.01 -0.23
CA ALA A 105 6.03 -8.46 -0.55
C ALA A 105 5.16 -8.45 0.70
N ALA A 106 4.35 -7.42 0.89
CA ALA A 106 3.39 -7.37 1.99
C ALA A 106 2.08 -6.71 1.55
N ALA A 107 0.96 -7.23 2.05
CA ALA A 107 -0.31 -6.54 2.01
C ALA A 107 -0.31 -5.50 3.14
N CYS A 108 -0.68 -4.27 2.82
CA CYS A 108 -0.63 -3.15 3.74
C CYS A 108 -2.00 -2.48 3.84
N PHE A 109 -2.28 -2.01 5.05
CA PHE A 109 -3.33 -1.05 5.33
C PHE A 109 -2.73 0.05 6.20
N SER A 110 -2.73 1.28 5.71
CA SER A 110 -2.08 2.39 6.41
C SER A 110 -2.91 3.65 6.41
N ILE A 111 -2.64 4.50 7.40
CA ILE A 111 -3.15 5.87 7.47
C ILE A 111 -1.98 6.83 7.46
N TRP A 112 -2.05 7.81 6.57
CA TRP A 112 -1.21 8.99 6.60
C TRP A 112 -2.01 10.17 7.11
N VAL A 113 -1.42 10.98 7.97
CA VAL A 113 -2.00 12.21 8.51
C VAL A 113 -1.07 13.39 8.29
N SER A 114 -1.59 14.61 8.13
CA SER A 114 -0.76 15.78 7.85
C SER A 114 0.08 16.26 9.03
N ASP A 115 -0.20 15.77 10.24
CA ASP A 115 0.47 16.15 11.48
C ASP A 115 1.16 14.92 12.08
N GLY A 116 2.49 14.97 12.20
CA GLY A 116 3.28 13.87 12.76
C GLY A 116 2.97 13.60 14.23
N ASN A 117 2.54 14.59 15.02
CA ASN A 117 2.10 14.34 16.40
C ASN A 117 0.86 13.45 16.42
N ARG A 118 -0.09 13.73 15.51
CA ARG A 118 -1.28 12.89 15.32
C ARG A 118 -0.90 11.48 14.86
N ALA A 119 0.13 11.33 14.01
CA ALA A 119 0.61 10.02 13.62
C ALA A 119 1.16 9.23 14.82
N ASN A 120 1.90 9.90 15.72
CA ASN A 120 2.39 9.30 16.97
C ASN A 120 1.25 8.88 17.90
N ASP A 121 0.22 9.72 18.06
CA ASP A 121 -0.95 9.40 18.88
C ASP A 121 -1.73 8.19 18.33
N ILE A 122 -1.90 8.13 17.01
CA ILE A 122 -2.50 6.97 16.33
C ILE A 122 -1.65 5.72 16.61
N TYR A 123 -0.34 5.81 16.39
CA TYR A 123 0.58 4.68 16.59
C TYR A 123 0.54 4.17 18.03
N ALA A 124 0.58 5.07 19.02
CA ALA A 124 0.52 4.72 20.44
C ALA A 124 -0.80 4.02 20.81
N LYS A 125 -1.94 4.52 20.31
CA LYS A 125 -3.25 3.92 20.57
C LYS A 125 -3.41 2.56 19.89
N ILE A 126 -2.98 2.43 18.64
CA ILE A 126 -2.97 1.14 17.95
C ILE A 126 -2.05 0.17 18.69
N GLY A 127 -0.84 0.59 19.06
CA GLY A 127 0.12 -0.22 19.79
C GLY A 127 -0.40 -0.73 21.13
N ALA A 128 -1.28 0.01 21.81
CA ALA A 128 -1.88 -0.39 23.08
C ALA A 128 -2.89 -1.56 22.94
N VAL A 129 -3.44 -1.79 21.74
CA VAL A 129 -4.43 -2.86 21.45
C VAL A 129 -3.91 -3.87 20.41
N PHE A 130 -2.65 -3.70 20.00
CA PHE A 130 -2.03 -4.53 18.99
C PHE A 130 -1.31 -5.71 19.65
N GLU A 131 -1.93 -6.88 19.58
CA GLU A 131 -1.45 -8.09 20.27
C GLU A 131 -0.92 -9.16 19.29
N SER A 132 -1.01 -8.92 17.98
CA SER A 132 -0.76 -9.95 16.98
C SER A 132 0.71 -10.11 16.62
N THR A 133 1.16 -11.35 16.54
CA THR A 133 2.49 -11.72 16.02
C THR A 133 2.50 -11.97 14.51
N LYS A 134 1.33 -11.98 13.86
CA LYS A 134 1.18 -12.25 12.43
C LYS A 134 1.29 -11.00 11.55
N PHE A 135 1.02 -9.84 12.13
CA PHE A 135 1.10 -8.56 11.43
C PHE A 135 2.30 -7.78 11.95
N GLU A 136 2.77 -6.86 11.13
CA GLU A 136 3.79 -5.90 11.50
C GLU A 136 3.16 -4.51 11.60
N LEU A 137 3.35 -3.85 12.74
CA LEU A 137 2.93 -2.47 12.93
C LEU A 137 4.15 -1.56 12.78
N THR A 138 4.15 -0.72 11.74
CA THR A 138 5.16 0.31 11.52
C THR A 138 4.56 1.69 11.74
N GLY A 139 5.39 2.64 12.17
CA GLY A 139 4.96 3.94 12.63
C GLY A 139 5.87 5.11 12.24
N PRO A 140 5.68 6.26 12.92
CA PRO A 140 6.36 7.52 12.61
C PRO A 140 7.89 7.47 12.61
N GLN A 141 8.49 6.49 13.29
CA GLN A 141 9.93 6.28 13.28
C GLN A 141 10.49 5.90 11.89
N LEU A 142 9.67 5.30 11.02
CA LEU A 142 10.04 4.96 9.64
C LEU A 142 9.41 5.92 8.62
N SER A 143 8.18 6.37 8.87
CA SER A 143 7.45 7.32 8.02
C SER A 143 6.75 8.35 8.90
N PRO A 144 7.28 9.57 9.08
CA PRO A 144 6.89 10.52 10.14
C PRO A 144 5.40 10.82 10.29
N ASN A 145 4.63 10.58 9.23
CA ASN A 145 3.24 10.94 9.11
C ASN A 145 2.33 9.72 8.85
N GLU A 146 2.87 8.49 8.91
CA GLU A 146 2.15 7.29 8.53
C GLU A 146 2.23 6.20 9.59
N VAL A 147 1.11 5.51 9.78
CA VAL A 147 1.01 4.29 10.59
C VAL A 147 0.49 3.19 9.68
N CYS A 148 1.24 2.10 9.58
CA CYS A 148 0.98 1.03 8.64
C CYS A 148 0.92 -0.32 9.35
N LEU A 149 -0.10 -1.09 9.00
CA LEU A 149 -0.23 -2.49 9.34
C LEU A 149 0.14 -3.32 8.10
N GLY A 150 1.15 -4.17 8.23
CA GLY A 150 1.64 -5.06 7.18
C GLY A 150 1.34 -6.53 7.48
N PHE A 151 1.11 -7.31 6.42
CA PHE A 151 1.05 -8.76 6.46
C PHE A 151 1.92 -9.33 5.33
N ALA A 152 2.91 -10.14 5.68
CA ALA A 152 3.86 -10.69 4.70
C ALA A 152 3.16 -11.61 3.69
N ILE A 153 3.58 -11.52 2.43
CA ILE A 153 3.13 -12.37 1.33
C ILE A 153 4.32 -13.21 0.88
N HIS A 154 4.19 -14.53 0.97
CA HIS A 154 5.23 -15.46 0.55
C HIS A 154 4.96 -16.04 -0.84
N ASP A 155 3.69 -16.16 -1.21
CA ASP A 155 3.25 -16.62 -2.51
C ASP A 155 2.21 -15.65 -3.11
N GLY A 156 2.29 -15.41 -4.43
CA GLY A 156 1.30 -14.61 -5.15
C GLY A 156 -0.14 -15.17 -5.05
N ALA A 157 -0.29 -16.47 -4.82
CA ALA A 157 -1.60 -17.09 -4.57
C ALA A 157 -2.25 -16.62 -3.26
N GLU A 158 -1.48 -16.06 -2.32
CA GLU A 158 -1.96 -15.63 -1.00
C GLU A 158 -2.44 -14.18 -0.98
N ILE A 159 -2.22 -13.41 -2.06
CA ILE A 159 -2.45 -11.96 -2.08
C ILE A 159 -3.85 -11.58 -1.62
N GLU A 160 -4.89 -12.28 -2.09
CA GLU A 160 -6.28 -11.98 -1.72
C GLU A 160 -6.54 -12.25 -0.23
N ASN A 161 -6.01 -13.35 0.30
CA ASN A 161 -6.13 -13.69 1.71
C ASN A 161 -5.35 -12.69 2.59
N ALA A 162 -4.17 -12.26 2.15
CA ALA A 162 -3.36 -11.26 2.86
C ALA A 162 -4.05 -9.89 2.89
N LEU A 163 -4.61 -9.44 1.77
CA LEU A 163 -5.38 -8.20 1.68
C LEU A 163 -6.63 -8.23 2.57
N ASP A 164 -7.36 -9.34 2.59
CA ASP A 164 -8.51 -9.53 3.46
C ASP A 164 -8.11 -9.56 4.95
N ALA A 165 -7.04 -10.28 5.28
CA ALA A 165 -6.54 -10.41 6.65
C ALA A 165 -6.11 -9.06 7.23
N VAL A 166 -5.31 -8.27 6.49
CA VAL A 166 -4.86 -6.95 6.94
C VAL A 166 -6.03 -5.98 7.07
N CYS A 167 -7.02 -6.06 6.18
CA CYS A 167 -8.21 -5.23 6.26
C CYS A 167 -9.06 -5.56 7.49
N LYS A 168 -9.28 -6.85 7.78
CA LYS A 168 -10.04 -7.29 8.97
C LYS A 168 -9.36 -6.88 10.26
N GLU A 169 -8.04 -7.05 10.34
CA GLU A 169 -7.28 -6.64 11.51
C GLU A 169 -7.28 -5.12 11.70
N TRP A 170 -7.16 -4.36 10.60
CA TRP A 170 -7.33 -2.91 10.63
C TRP A 170 -8.70 -2.51 11.18
N ILE A 171 -9.79 -3.10 10.68
CA ILE A 171 -11.16 -2.84 11.16
C ILE A 171 -11.29 -3.14 12.66
N ARG A 172 -10.75 -4.27 13.12
CA ARG A 172 -10.76 -4.67 14.54
C ARG A 172 -10.09 -3.60 15.41
N ILE A 173 -8.85 -3.26 15.09
CA ILE A 173 -8.03 -2.27 15.81
C ILE A 173 -8.76 -0.93 15.87
N TRP A 174 -9.24 -0.42 14.72
CA TRP A 174 -9.89 0.89 14.66
C TRP A 174 -11.20 0.95 15.43
N THR A 175 -11.95 -0.15 15.44
CA THR A 175 -13.16 -0.29 16.25
C THR A 175 -12.83 -0.21 17.74
N GLU A 176 -11.75 -0.85 18.17
CA GLU A 176 -11.33 -0.91 19.58
C GLU A 176 -10.83 0.44 20.10
N ILE A 177 -10.00 1.15 19.32
CA ILE A 177 -9.52 2.48 19.70
C ILE A 177 -10.58 3.58 19.53
N GLY A 178 -11.73 3.23 18.93
CA GLY A 178 -12.90 4.11 18.80
C GLY A 178 -12.87 5.10 17.64
N GLY A 179 -12.11 4.82 16.58
CA GLY A 179 -12.07 5.67 15.39
C GLY A 179 -11.22 6.94 15.54
N LEU A 180 -11.15 7.74 14.46
CA LEU A 180 -10.36 8.98 14.41
C LEU A 180 -10.83 10.04 15.41
N SER A 181 -12.13 10.06 15.72
CA SER A 181 -12.71 11.02 16.66
C SER A 181 -12.18 10.90 18.10
N LYS A 182 -11.73 9.71 18.50
CA LYS A 182 -11.14 9.43 19.83
C LYS A 182 -9.64 9.67 19.90
N ILE A 183 -9.05 10.04 18.77
CA ILE A 183 -7.63 10.34 18.63
C ILE A 183 -7.41 11.87 18.55
N SER A 184 -8.50 12.66 18.57
CA SER A 184 -8.46 14.11 18.64
C SER A 184 -9.03 14.65 19.96
N THR A 185 -8.17 15.12 20.85
CA THR A 185 -8.48 16.37 21.57
C THR A 185 -8.30 17.51 20.57
N ILE A 186 -9.44 18.08 20.16
CA ILE A 186 -9.58 19.17 19.19
C ILE A 186 -9.04 20.48 19.81
N PRO A 187 -8.39 21.34 19.01
CA PRO A 187 -8.95 22.68 18.80
C PRO A 187 -9.59 22.82 17.41
#